data_AF-A0A2V2N932-F1
#
_entry.id   AF-A0A2V2N932-F1
#
_cell.length_a   1.000
_cell.length_b   1.000
_cell.length_c   1.000
_cell.angle_alpha   90.00
_cell.angle_beta   90.00
_cell.angle_gamma   90.00
#
_symmetry.space_group_name_H-M   'P 1'
#
loop_
_entity.id
_entity.type
_entity.pdbx_description
1 polymer ?
#
loop_
_entity_poly.entity_id
_entity_poly.type
_entity_poly.pdbx_seq_one_letter_code
_entity_poly.pdbx_strand_id
1 'polypeptide(L)'
;MKFSYAIGSILFALSFLVFPSCAGELTLTDDEKAFLTDMEDMGIPMLYQIPEAMNIGVYHGRDTAISDIATSKTEELKTFSDKISGYTLGTETSVLRDSWLDAEQILKTDLEQYGTLVSGCGSCVSTMNAMYPVLTQSAGKVNKDLIRFYEKNQIPL
;
A
#
# COMPACT_ATOMS: atom_id res chain seq x y z
N MET A 1 -65.39 20.74 36.04
CA MET A 1 -64.69 19.57 35.48
C MET A 1 -63.30 19.50 36.09
N LYS A 2 -62.91 18.31 36.59
CA LYS A 2 -61.53 17.96 36.98
C LYS A 2 -60.66 17.94 35.71
N PHE A 3 -59.42 18.41 35.77
CA PHE A 3 -58.20 17.59 35.72
C PHE A 3 -56.95 18.48 35.73
N SER A 4 -56.10 18.22 36.72
CA SER A 4 -54.69 18.59 36.78
C SER A 4 -53.92 18.04 35.58
N TYR A 5 -52.80 18.66 35.20
CA TYR A 5 -51.48 18.01 35.15
C TYR A 5 -50.38 19.09 35.21
N ALA A 6 -49.57 18.98 36.25
CA ALA A 6 -48.22 19.54 36.35
C ALA A 6 -47.26 18.76 35.42
N ILE A 7 -46.10 19.36 35.15
CA ILE A 7 -44.75 18.80 34.84
C ILE A 7 -44.06 19.97 34.10
N GLY A 8 -43.17 20.74 34.71
CA GLY A 8 -41.83 20.30 35.11
C GLY A 8 -40.99 20.19 33.84
N SER A 9 -40.06 21.09 33.53
CA SER A 9 -38.73 21.16 34.13
C SER A 9 -37.70 21.12 32.99
N ILE A 10 -36.57 21.79 33.22
CA ILE A 10 -35.24 21.47 32.65
C ILE A 10 -34.98 21.94 31.21
N LEU A 11 -34.42 23.15 31.14
CA LEU A 11 -33.01 23.37 30.78
C LEU A 11 -32.40 22.28 29.86
N PHE A 12 -32.35 22.55 28.56
CA PHE A 12 -31.28 22.02 27.73
C PHE A 12 -30.76 23.16 26.88
N ALA A 13 -29.93 23.99 27.51
CA ALA A 13 -28.94 24.76 26.79
C ALA A 13 -28.06 23.72 26.09
N LEU A 14 -28.34 23.47 24.81
CA LEU A 14 -27.47 22.72 23.93
C LEU A 14 -26.23 23.59 23.71
N SER A 15 -25.32 23.56 24.68
CA SER A 15 -23.93 23.94 24.48
C SER A 15 -23.40 23.03 23.38
N PHE A 16 -23.42 23.55 22.15
CA PHE A 16 -22.54 23.12 21.09
C PHE A 16 -21.11 23.31 21.59
N LEU A 17 -20.61 22.29 22.29
CA LEU A 17 -19.20 21.98 22.33
C LEU A 17 -18.83 21.64 20.89
N VAL A 18 -18.52 22.67 20.11
CA VAL A 18 -17.62 22.54 18.98
C VAL A 18 -16.30 22.13 19.63
N PHE A 19 -16.08 20.83 19.78
CA PHE A 19 -14.71 20.34 19.85
C PHE A 19 -14.07 20.86 18.57
N PRO A 20 -13.04 21.73 18.64
CA PRO A 20 -12.17 21.84 17.49
C PRO A 20 -11.65 20.43 17.30
N SER A 21 -12.07 19.79 16.21
CA SER A 21 -11.30 18.70 15.63
C SER A 21 -9.98 19.33 15.19
N CYS A 22 -9.10 19.62 16.15
CA CYS A 22 -7.68 19.65 15.91
C CYS A 22 -7.29 18.20 15.61
N ALA A 23 -7.67 17.73 14.41
CA ALA A 23 -6.72 16.94 13.65
C ALA A 23 -5.52 17.87 13.57
N GLY A 24 -4.52 17.65 14.44
CA GLY A 24 -3.27 18.37 14.33
C GLY A 24 -2.79 18.13 12.91
N GLU A 25 -2.69 19.19 12.12
CA GLU A 25 -2.15 19.11 10.77
C GLU A 25 -0.79 18.43 10.89
N LEU A 26 -0.67 17.24 10.32
CA LEU A 26 0.57 16.47 10.39
C LEU A 26 1.65 17.31 9.72
N THR A 27 2.54 17.88 10.52
CA THR A 27 3.65 18.66 9.98
C THR A 27 4.73 17.69 9.55
N LEU A 28 4.78 17.41 8.24
CA LEU A 28 5.75 16.50 7.67
C LEU A 28 7.18 17.07 7.76
N THR A 29 8.09 16.25 8.27
CA THR A 29 9.54 16.49 8.17
C THR A 29 10.02 16.34 6.72
N ASP A 30 11.24 16.78 6.44
CA ASP A 30 11.82 16.65 5.09
C ASP A 30 12.03 15.18 4.69
N ASP A 31 12.41 14.32 5.65
CA ASP A 31 12.50 12.86 5.45
C ASP A 31 11.13 12.26 5.11
N GLU A 32 10.06 12.68 5.78
CA GLU A 32 8.71 12.19 5.49
C GLU A 32 8.21 12.64 4.11
N LYS A 33 8.51 13.88 3.70
CA LYS A 33 8.20 14.34 2.34
C LYS A 33 8.97 13.54 1.29
N ALA A 34 10.28 13.35 1.50
CA ALA A 34 11.10 12.57 0.58
C ALA A 34 10.63 11.13 0.46
N PHE A 35 10.26 10.49 1.58
CA PHE A 35 9.67 9.16 1.60
C PHE A 35 8.34 9.11 0.83
N LEU A 36 7.44 10.07 1.05
CA LEU A 36 6.14 10.09 0.36
C LEU A 36 6.31 10.30 -1.14
N THR A 37 7.20 11.20 -1.56
CA THR A 37 7.55 11.37 -2.99
C THR A 37 8.12 10.09 -3.58
N ASP A 38 9.03 9.40 -2.88
CA ASP A 38 9.56 8.12 -3.35
C ASP A 38 8.49 7.04 -3.46
N MET A 39 7.53 7.02 -2.54
CA MET A 39 6.39 6.11 -2.58
C MET A 39 5.52 6.37 -3.82
N GLU A 40 5.26 7.62 -4.17
CA GLU A 40 4.47 8.00 -5.35
C GLU A 40 5.22 7.73 -6.66
N ASP A 41 6.47 8.16 -6.76
CA ASP A 41 7.24 8.14 -8.00
C ASP A 41 7.80 6.75 -8.33
N MET A 42 8.11 5.96 -7.30
CA MET A 42 8.77 4.67 -7.46
C MET A 42 8.04 3.53 -6.78
N GLY A 43 7.67 3.69 -5.50
CA GLY A 43 7.14 2.60 -4.68
C GLY A 43 5.85 2.00 -5.23
N ILE A 44 4.82 2.81 -5.44
CA ILE A 44 3.52 2.37 -5.98
C ILE A 44 3.66 1.89 -7.44
N PRO A 45 4.31 2.63 -8.35
CA PRO A 45 4.54 2.15 -9.72
C PRO A 45 5.23 0.78 -9.77
N MET A 46 6.26 0.56 -8.94
CA MET A 46 6.98 -0.71 -8.87
C MET A 46 6.05 -1.87 -8.51
N LEU A 47 5.19 -1.70 -7.50
CA LEU A 47 4.24 -2.73 -7.07
C LEU A 47 3.26 -3.14 -8.18
N TYR A 48 2.91 -2.25 -9.10
CA TYR A 48 2.03 -2.54 -10.24
C TYR A 48 2.76 -3.07 -11.48
N GLN A 49 3.98 -2.58 -11.75
CA GLN A 49 4.78 -3.00 -12.91
C GLN A 49 5.30 -4.43 -12.80
N ILE A 50 5.55 -4.92 -11.58
CA ILE A 50 6.03 -6.28 -11.35
C ILE A 50 5.02 -7.34 -11.88
N PRO A 51 3.74 -7.33 -11.45
CA PRO A 51 2.74 -8.23 -12.00
C PRO A 51 2.65 -8.14 -13.54
N GLU A 52 2.70 -6.92 -14.10
CA GLU A 52 2.61 -6.70 -15.55
C GLU A 52 3.80 -7.31 -16.32
N ALA A 53 5.02 -7.08 -15.85
CA ALA A 53 6.23 -7.63 -16.45
C ALA A 53 6.24 -9.16 -16.42
N MET A 54 5.73 -9.74 -15.33
CA MET A 54 5.58 -11.19 -15.17
C MET A 54 4.56 -11.75 -16.17
N ASN A 55 3.42 -11.09 -16.33
CA ASN A 55 2.40 -11.46 -17.31
C ASN A 55 2.97 -11.48 -18.74
N ILE A 56 3.76 -10.47 -19.13
CA ILE A 56 4.42 -10.41 -20.45
C ILE A 56 5.42 -11.57 -20.64
N GLY A 57 6.22 -11.89 -19.62
CA GLY A 57 7.18 -12.99 -19.65
C GLY A 57 6.54 -14.35 -19.95
N VAL A 58 5.34 -14.62 -19.42
CA VAL A 58 4.59 -15.86 -19.66
C VAL A 58 4.20 -16.04 -21.14
N TYR A 59 3.80 -14.97 -21.82
CA TYR A 59 3.28 -15.05 -23.20
C TYR A 59 4.37 -15.15 -24.28
N HIS A 60 5.62 -14.75 -23.99
CA HIS A 60 6.69 -14.69 -25.00
C HIS A 60 7.63 -15.90 -25.04
N GLY A 61 7.37 -16.96 -24.26
CA GLY A 61 7.97 -18.29 -24.44
C GLY A 61 9.50 -18.36 -24.32
N ARG A 62 10.12 -17.38 -23.65
CA ARG A 62 11.57 -17.38 -23.37
C ARG A 62 11.76 -17.75 -21.90
N ASP A 63 12.05 -19.02 -21.64
CA ASP A 63 12.23 -19.56 -20.29
C ASP A 63 13.25 -18.77 -19.44
N THR A 64 14.35 -18.31 -20.07
CA THR A 64 15.35 -17.48 -19.39
C THR A 64 14.83 -16.08 -19.08
N ALA A 65 13.93 -15.52 -19.90
CA ALA A 65 13.40 -14.18 -19.70
C ALA A 65 12.54 -14.09 -18.44
N ILE A 66 11.82 -15.16 -18.06
CA ILE A 66 11.03 -15.18 -16.83
C ILE A 66 11.95 -15.13 -15.60
N SER A 67 13.02 -15.92 -15.61
CA SER A 67 14.01 -15.96 -14.53
C SER A 67 14.80 -14.64 -14.42
N ASP A 68 15.19 -14.06 -15.56
CA ASP A 68 15.90 -12.78 -15.63
C ASP A 68 15.02 -11.62 -15.13
N ILE A 69 13.75 -11.57 -15.55
CA ILE A 69 12.77 -10.58 -15.07
C ILE A 69 12.55 -10.74 -13.57
N ALA A 70 12.35 -11.97 -13.09
CA ALA A 70 12.15 -12.23 -11.67
C ALA A 70 13.34 -11.74 -10.84
N THR A 71 14.56 -12.08 -11.25
CA THR A 71 15.80 -11.66 -10.59
C THR A 71 15.93 -10.13 -10.58
N SER A 72 15.75 -9.48 -11.73
CA SER A 72 15.82 -8.01 -11.85
C SER A 72 14.80 -7.32 -10.95
N LYS A 73 13.56 -7.82 -10.89
CA LYS A 73 12.51 -7.23 -10.06
C LYS A 73 12.73 -7.47 -8.56
N THR A 74 13.30 -8.61 -8.17
CA THR A 74 13.72 -8.84 -6.78
C THR A 74 14.82 -7.86 -6.36
N GLU A 75 15.78 -7.54 -7.23
CA GLU A 75 16.83 -6.56 -6.94
C GLU A 75 16.30 -5.12 -6.87
N GLU A 76 15.36 -4.75 -7.75
CA GLU A 76 14.65 -3.46 -7.69
C GLU A 76 13.88 -3.30 -6.37
N LEU A 77 13.12 -4.33 -5.97
CA LEU A 77 12.41 -4.35 -4.68
C LEU A 77 13.38 -4.14 -3.52
N LYS A 78 14.47 -4.92 -3.48
CA LYS A 78 15.47 -4.80 -2.40
C LYS A 78 16.07 -3.40 -2.34
N THR A 79 16.42 -2.83 -3.49
CA THR A 79 17.02 -1.48 -3.57
C THR A 79 16.06 -0.42 -3.00
N PHE A 80 14.77 -0.54 -3.30
CA PHE A 80 13.77 0.37 -2.75
C PHE A 80 13.50 0.11 -1.27
N SER A 81 13.41 -1.15 -0.82
CA SER A 81 13.29 -1.52 0.60
C SER A 81 14.42 -0.91 1.43
N ASP A 82 15.66 -1.05 0.96
CA ASP A 82 16.84 -0.50 1.63
C ASP A 82 16.76 1.04 1.72
N LYS A 83 16.32 1.69 0.64
CA LYS A 83 16.16 3.15 0.58
C LYS A 83 15.11 3.64 1.58
N ILE A 84 13.90 3.09 1.56
CA ILE A 84 12.81 3.56 2.43
C ILE A 84 13.03 3.22 3.90
N SER A 85 13.80 2.17 4.18
CA SER A 85 14.21 1.80 5.55
C SER A 85 15.24 2.77 6.14
N GLY A 86 15.90 3.58 5.30
CA GLY A 86 16.86 4.59 5.72
C GLY A 86 16.24 5.89 6.23
N TYR A 87 14.94 6.13 5.98
CA TYR A 87 14.27 7.36 6.39
C TYR A 87 13.94 7.39 7.88
N THR A 88 14.09 8.58 8.50
CA THR A 88 13.64 8.83 9.87
C THR A 88 12.19 9.30 9.85
N LEU A 89 11.26 8.38 10.08
CA LEU A 89 9.82 8.63 9.92
C LEU A 89 9.11 8.76 11.28
N GLY A 90 8.06 9.60 11.33
CA GLY A 90 7.12 9.61 12.43
C GLY A 90 6.33 8.30 12.53
N THR A 91 5.62 8.10 13.64
CA THR A 91 4.85 6.86 13.90
C THR A 91 3.85 6.56 12.79
N GLU A 92 3.10 7.56 12.32
CA GLU A 92 2.08 7.34 11.29
C GLU A 92 2.69 7.02 9.92
N THR A 93 3.73 7.76 9.52
CA THR A 93 4.43 7.55 8.25
C THR A 93 5.18 6.21 8.24
N SER A 94 5.69 5.76 9.38
CA SER A 94 6.32 4.43 9.52
C SER A 94 5.35 3.28 9.22
N VAL A 95 4.06 3.41 9.59
CA VAL A 95 3.04 2.38 9.28
C VAL A 95 2.89 2.19 7.77
N LEU A 96 3.00 3.27 6.99
CA LEU A 96 2.94 3.21 5.53
C LEU A 96 4.17 2.51 4.95
N ARG A 97 5.38 2.82 5.46
CA ARG A 97 6.61 2.10 5.09
C ARG A 97 6.46 0.61 5.39
N ASP A 98 6.00 0.27 6.58
CA ASP A 98 5.87 -1.12 7.02
C ASP A 98 4.81 -1.87 6.17
N SER A 99 3.71 -1.21 5.77
CA SER A 99 2.74 -1.78 4.81
C SER A 99 3.36 -2.07 3.45
N TRP A 100 4.26 -1.20 2.96
CA TRP A 100 5.00 -1.45 1.73
C TRP A 100 6.00 -2.61 1.89
N LEU A 101 6.74 -2.67 3.00
CA LEU A 101 7.69 -3.77 3.27
C LEU A 101 6.99 -5.14 3.39
N ASP A 102 5.80 -5.18 4.00
CA ASP A 102 4.97 -6.39 4.02
C ASP A 102 4.56 -6.83 2.60
N ALA A 103 4.20 -5.87 1.74
CA ALA A 103 3.86 -6.15 0.36
C ALA A 103 5.06 -6.63 -0.45
N GLU A 104 6.24 -6.04 -0.22
CA GLU A 104 7.51 -6.46 -0.82
C GLU A 104 7.85 -7.90 -0.47
N GLN A 105 7.70 -8.32 0.79
CA GLN A 105 8.00 -9.69 1.19
C GLN A 105 7.09 -10.72 0.47
N ILE A 106 5.82 -10.38 0.25
CA ILE A 106 4.89 -11.21 -0.55
C ILE A 106 5.36 -11.27 -2.00
N LEU A 107 5.62 -10.11 -2.61
CA LEU A 107 6.09 -10.01 -4.00
C LEU A 107 7.40 -10.75 -4.23
N LYS A 108 8.35 -10.64 -3.31
CA LYS A 108 9.63 -11.32 -3.37
C LYS A 108 9.47 -12.84 -3.34
N THR A 109 8.65 -13.35 -2.42
CA THR A 109 8.36 -14.79 -2.33
C THR A 109 7.76 -15.29 -3.65
N ASP A 110 6.81 -14.54 -4.20
CA ASP A 110 6.16 -14.89 -5.46
C ASP A 110 7.13 -14.77 -6.66
N LEU A 111 8.01 -13.77 -6.69
CA LEU A 111 9.04 -13.61 -7.72
C LEU A 111 10.07 -14.73 -7.70
N GLU A 112 10.54 -15.13 -6.52
CA GLU A 112 11.46 -16.26 -6.35
C GLU A 112 10.83 -17.54 -6.89
N GLN A 113 9.56 -17.81 -6.54
CA GLN A 113 8.84 -18.95 -7.09
C GLN A 113 8.67 -18.82 -8.61
N TYR A 114 8.31 -17.65 -9.13
CA TYR A 114 8.16 -17.41 -10.57
C TYR A 114 9.44 -17.62 -11.35
N GLY A 115 10.59 -17.21 -10.81
CA GLY A 115 11.91 -17.35 -11.44
C GLY A 115 12.37 -18.80 -11.61
N THR A 116 11.73 -19.76 -10.92
CA THR A 116 11.94 -21.20 -11.10
C THR A 116 11.05 -21.84 -12.15
N LEU A 117 10.05 -21.10 -12.66
CA LEU A 117 9.07 -21.63 -13.60
C LEU A 117 9.58 -21.58 -15.04
N VAL A 118 9.26 -22.62 -15.80
CA VAL A 118 9.68 -22.79 -17.20
C VAL A 118 8.41 -22.78 -18.05
N SER A 119 8.34 -21.93 -19.08
CA SER A 119 7.15 -21.71 -19.92
C SER A 119 6.73 -22.95 -20.72
N GLY A 120 7.63 -23.93 -20.90
CA GLY A 120 7.33 -25.24 -21.51
C GLY A 120 6.51 -26.20 -20.63
N CYS A 121 6.24 -25.85 -19.38
CA CYS A 121 5.56 -26.70 -18.42
C CYS A 121 4.10 -26.21 -18.25
N GLY A 122 3.11 -26.97 -18.74
CA GLY A 122 1.70 -26.59 -18.69
C GLY A 122 1.18 -26.31 -17.27
N SER A 123 1.75 -26.97 -16.25
CA SER A 123 1.49 -26.69 -14.84
C SER A 123 2.06 -25.35 -14.38
N CYS A 124 3.20 -24.91 -14.94
CA CYS A 124 3.85 -23.65 -14.61
C CYS A 124 2.96 -22.46 -15.01
N VAL A 125 2.35 -22.51 -16.19
CA VAL A 125 1.38 -21.48 -16.64
C VAL A 125 0.19 -21.36 -15.70
N SER A 126 -0.34 -22.48 -15.18
CA SER A 126 -1.42 -22.43 -14.19
C SER A 126 -0.98 -21.83 -12.85
N THR A 127 0.24 -22.14 -12.38
CA THR A 127 0.80 -21.57 -11.16
C THR A 127 1.01 -20.07 -11.32
N MET A 128 1.55 -19.65 -12.46
CA MET A 128 1.74 -18.24 -12.81
C MET A 128 0.43 -17.45 -12.77
N ASN A 129 -0.64 -18.00 -13.35
CA ASN A 129 -1.97 -17.40 -13.34
C ASN A 129 -2.62 -17.36 -11.95
N ALA A 130 -2.29 -18.30 -11.07
CA ALA A 130 -2.82 -18.33 -9.70
C ALA A 130 -2.15 -17.28 -8.79
N MET A 131 -0.88 -16.94 -9.05
CA MET A 131 -0.10 -15.99 -8.26
C MET A 131 -0.41 -14.52 -8.64
N TYR A 132 -0.69 -14.25 -9.92
CA TYR A 132 -0.93 -12.89 -10.42
C TYR A 132 -2.00 -12.08 -9.65
N PRO A 133 -3.16 -12.64 -9.26
CA PRO A 133 -4.14 -11.93 -8.44
C PRO A 133 -3.63 -11.52 -7.05
N VAL A 134 -2.77 -12.34 -6.44
CA VAL A 134 -2.19 -12.06 -5.11
C VAL A 134 -1.27 -10.85 -5.20
N LEU A 135 -0.40 -10.82 -6.21
CA LEU A 135 0.50 -9.70 -6.48
C LEU A 135 -0.27 -8.39 -6.70
N THR A 136 -1.33 -8.44 -7.51
CA THR A 136 -2.17 -7.27 -7.82
C THR A 136 -2.95 -6.79 -6.58
N GLN A 137 -3.43 -7.70 -5.73
CA GLN A 137 -4.13 -7.34 -4.49
C GLN A 137 -3.20 -6.69 -3.47
N SER A 138 -1.96 -7.18 -3.35
CA SER A 138 -0.94 -6.60 -2.46
C SER A 138 -0.63 -5.15 -2.86
N ALA A 139 -0.36 -4.91 -4.15
CA ALA A 139 -0.16 -3.56 -4.68
C ALA A 139 -1.37 -2.63 -4.42
N GLY A 140 -2.58 -3.15 -4.65
CA GLY A 140 -3.82 -2.41 -4.41
C GLY A 140 -4.08 -2.08 -2.94
N LYS A 141 -3.58 -2.89 -1.99
CA LYS A 141 -3.68 -2.59 -0.56
C LYS A 141 -2.80 -1.40 -0.19
N VAL A 142 -1.53 -1.42 -0.59
CA VAL A 142 -0.58 -0.33 -0.27
C VAL A 142 -1.04 0.99 -0.86
N ASN A 143 -1.54 0.99 -2.10
CA ASN A 143 -2.10 2.19 -2.73
C ASN A 143 -3.31 2.75 -1.96
N LYS A 144 -4.20 1.88 -1.46
CA LYS A 144 -5.33 2.30 -0.61
C LYS A 144 -4.87 2.86 0.72
N ASP A 145 -3.84 2.27 1.33
CA ASP A 145 -3.27 2.75 2.59
C ASP A 145 -2.59 4.12 2.40
N LEU A 146 -1.90 4.33 1.27
CA LEU A 146 -1.34 5.62 0.87
C LEU A 146 -2.44 6.67 0.72
N ILE A 147 -3.48 6.40 -0.09
CA ILE A 147 -4.60 7.35 -0.28
C ILE A 147 -5.26 7.70 1.06
N ARG A 148 -5.52 6.71 1.92
CA ARG A 148 -6.09 6.93 3.25
C ARG A 148 -5.18 7.79 4.14
N PHE A 149 -3.86 7.61 4.03
CA PHE A 149 -2.90 8.43 4.76
C PHE A 149 -3.00 9.90 4.34
N TYR A 150 -3.06 10.18 3.03
CA TYR A 150 -3.23 11.55 2.51
C TYR A 150 -4.57 12.15 2.93
N GLU A 151 -5.67 11.41 2.78
CA GLU A 151 -7.01 11.85 3.18
C GLU A 151 -7.10 12.17 4.68
N LYS A 152 -6.57 11.29 5.53
CA LYS A 152 -6.58 11.46 6.99
C LYS A 152 -5.77 12.69 7.41
N ASN A 153 -4.63 12.91 6.77
CA ASN A 153 -3.68 13.98 7.13
C ASN A 153 -3.88 15.27 6.32
N GLN A 154 -4.87 15.31 5.43
CA GLN A 154 -5.17 16.46 4.56
C GLN A 154 -3.96 16.90 3.71
N ILE A 155 -3.12 15.93 3.33
CA ILE A 155 -1.98 16.17 2.43
C ILE A 155 -2.53 16.21 1.00
N PRO A 156 -2.24 17.24 0.19
CA PRO A 156 -2.64 17.27 -1.20
C PRO A 156 -1.95 16.13 -2.00
N LEU A 157 -2.75 15.36 -2.73
CA LEU A 157 -2.32 14.40 -3.75
C LEU A 157 -1.96 15.12 -5.06
#